data_AF-A0A0C9SNQ7-F1
#
_entry.id   AF-A0A0C9SNQ7-F1
#
_cell.length_a   1.000
_cell.length_b   1.000
_cell.length_c   1.000
_cell.angle_alpha   90.00
_cell.angle_beta   90.00
_cell.angle_gamma   90.00
#
_symmetry.space_group_name_H-M   'P 1'
#
loop_
_entity.id
_entity.type
_entity.pdbx_description
1 polymer ?
#
loop_
_entity_poly.entity_id
_entity_poly.type
_entity_poly.pdbx_seq_one_letter_code
_entity_poly.pdbx_strand_id
1 'polypeptide(L)'
;KKLNQWNRWSTEVIPSLVPLWRAYLRKTSNLRIPALLKNTEGSECFCDSGGRSLHVTCILFDRVEQIILRTCACASAPSQLMAMGLFGCAPITPSLAVDLRLLQFVKTLFVRLTPNTTAWCEALAVFLQEHGYGLTTQ
;
A
#
# COMPACT_ATOMS: atom_id res chain seq x y z
N LYS A 1 8.52 13.23 16.33
CA LYS A 1 7.62 12.87 15.20
C LYS A 1 8.04 11.55 14.52
N LYS A 2 9.25 11.41 13.96
CA LYS A 2 9.73 10.16 13.33
C LYS A 2 9.77 8.95 14.29
N LEU A 3 10.28 9.14 15.50
CA LEU A 3 10.34 8.08 16.53
C LEU A 3 8.95 7.51 16.86
N ASN A 4 7.95 8.38 17.03
CA ASN A 4 6.57 7.95 17.32
C ASN A 4 5.93 7.21 16.16
N GLN A 5 6.27 7.56 14.90
CA GLN A 5 5.81 6.79 13.74
C GLN A 5 6.48 5.42 13.70
N TRP A 6 7.80 5.36 13.90
CA TRP A 6 8.53 4.10 13.92
C TRP A 6 8.01 3.16 15.02
N ASN A 7 7.80 3.68 16.24
CA ASN A 7 7.21 2.91 17.33
C ASN A 7 5.86 2.32 16.91
N ARG A 8 4.95 3.13 16.36
CA ARG A 8 3.64 2.65 15.91
C ARG A 8 3.73 1.59 14.81
N TRP A 9 4.66 1.75 13.88
CA TRP A 9 4.92 0.73 12.87
C TRP A 9 5.37 -0.58 13.49
N SER A 10 6.35 -0.55 14.39
CA SER A 10 6.98 -1.75 14.95
C SER A 10 6.10 -2.47 15.98
N THR A 11 5.38 -1.72 16.82
CA THR A 11 4.64 -2.29 17.96
C THR A 11 3.17 -2.58 17.66
N GLU A 12 2.54 -1.82 16.75
CA GLU A 12 1.09 -1.91 16.52
C GLU A 12 0.77 -2.40 15.10
N VAL A 13 1.27 -1.70 14.08
CA VAL A 13 0.81 -1.90 12.71
C VAL A 13 1.40 -3.14 12.07
N ILE A 14 2.73 -3.29 12.01
CA ILE A 14 3.34 -4.45 11.36
C ILE A 14 2.88 -5.77 12.01
N PRO A 15 2.90 -5.92 13.35
CA PRO A 15 2.44 -7.15 13.98
C PRO A 15 0.99 -7.51 13.64
N SER A 16 0.08 -6.54 13.61
CA SER A 16 -1.33 -6.77 13.25
C SER A 16 -1.53 -7.12 11.77
N LEU A 17 -0.63 -6.67 10.90
CA LEU A 17 -0.66 -6.98 9.47
C LEU A 17 -0.13 -8.37 9.10
N VAL A 18 0.77 -8.95 9.90
CA VAL A 18 1.35 -10.29 9.62
C VAL A 18 0.30 -11.37 9.32
N PRO A 19 -0.75 -11.58 10.14
CA PRO A 19 -1.76 -12.60 9.84
C PRO A 19 -2.55 -12.28 8.56
N LEU A 20 -2.89 -11.01 8.32
CA LEU A 20 -3.61 -10.56 7.13
C LEU A 20 -2.77 -10.78 5.86
N TRP A 21 -1.47 -10.47 5.93
CA TRP A 21 -0.52 -10.73 4.87
C TRP A 21 -0.42 -12.23 4.53
N ARG A 22 -0.33 -13.10 5.54
CA ARG A 22 -0.31 -14.55 5.33
C ARG A 22 -1.60 -15.05 4.66
N ALA A 23 -2.75 -14.54 5.08
CA ALA A 23 -4.03 -14.85 4.46
C ALA A 23 -4.09 -14.37 3.01
N TYR A 24 -3.60 -13.16 2.75
CA TYR A 24 -3.50 -12.57 1.43
C TYR A 24 -2.60 -13.41 0.50
N LEU A 25 -1.43 -13.85 0.96
CA LEU A 25 -0.54 -14.72 0.20
C LEU A 25 -1.20 -16.04 -0.19
N ARG A 26 -1.93 -16.66 0.74
CA ARG A 26 -2.69 -17.90 0.44
C ARG A 26 -3.73 -17.65 -0.65
N LYS A 27 -4.50 -16.58 -0.54
CA LYS A 27 -5.56 -16.22 -1.49
C LYS A 27 -5.02 -15.91 -2.89
N THR A 28 -3.86 -15.27 -2.98
CA THR A 28 -3.25 -14.83 -4.23
C THR A 28 -2.27 -15.84 -4.83
N SER A 29 -2.18 -17.05 -4.27
CA SER A 29 -1.17 -18.04 -4.66
C SER A 29 0.25 -17.46 -4.66
N ASN A 30 0.62 -16.82 -3.54
CA ASN A 30 1.85 -16.06 -3.37
C ASN A 30 2.02 -14.94 -4.41
N LEU A 31 1.07 -14.00 -4.45
CA LEU A 31 1.10 -12.81 -5.33
C LEU A 31 0.95 -13.07 -6.83
N ARG A 32 0.80 -14.32 -7.26
CA ARG A 32 0.63 -14.69 -8.68
C ARG A 32 -0.67 -14.14 -9.26
N ILE A 33 -1.72 -14.12 -8.45
CA ILE A 33 -3.04 -13.65 -8.85
C ILE A 33 -3.27 -12.27 -8.21
N PRO A 34 -3.62 -11.23 -8.98
CA PRO A 34 -4.04 -9.96 -8.39
C PRO A 34 -5.22 -10.20 -7.46
N ALA A 35 -5.18 -9.66 -6.25
CA ALA A 35 -6.42 -9.51 -5.50
C ALA A 35 -7.28 -8.50 -6.24
N LEU A 36 -8.52 -8.89 -6.54
CA LEU A 36 -9.51 -7.92 -6.97
C LEU A 36 -9.62 -6.89 -5.85
N LEU A 37 -9.38 -5.62 -6.18
CA LEU A 37 -9.94 -4.50 -5.45
C LEU A 37 -11.44 -4.66 -5.56
N LYS A 38 -12.01 -5.51 -4.72
CA LYS A 38 -13.43 -5.38 -4.44
C LYS A 38 -13.50 -4.02 -3.78
N ASN A 39 -14.30 -3.14 -4.37
CA ASN A 39 -14.89 -2.05 -3.61
C ASN A 39 -15.53 -2.73 -2.42
N THR A 40 -14.79 -2.82 -1.33
CA THR A 40 -15.39 -3.09 -0.04
C THR A 40 -16.15 -1.80 0.17
N GLU A 41 -17.40 -1.77 -0.27
CA GLU A 41 -18.46 -1.20 0.55
C GLU A 41 -18.12 -1.67 1.96
N GLY A 42 -17.50 -0.75 2.70
CA GLY A 42 -16.43 -1.06 3.65
C GLY A 42 -16.84 -2.20 4.54
N SER A 43 -15.94 -3.19 4.74
CA SER A 43 -16.10 -4.31 5.69
C SER A 43 -17.07 -3.87 6.77
N GLU A 44 -18.35 -4.26 6.65
CA GLU A 44 -19.45 -3.57 7.32
C GLU A 44 -19.29 -3.78 8.81
N CYS A 45 -18.52 -2.89 9.44
CA CYS A 45 -18.44 -2.82 10.86
C CYS A 45 -19.75 -2.19 11.28
N PHE A 46 -20.62 -2.99 11.90
CA PHE A 46 -21.84 -2.50 12.55
C PHE A 46 -21.54 -1.77 13.87
N CYS A 47 -20.32 -1.28 14.04
CA CYS A 47 -19.95 -0.50 15.21
C CYS A 47 -20.53 0.91 15.08
N ASP A 48 -21.34 1.31 16.06
CA ASP A 48 -21.94 2.66 16.19
C ASP A 48 -20.91 3.78 16.38
N SER A 49 -19.63 3.43 16.47
CA SER A 49 -18.52 4.39 16.50
C SER A 49 -18.42 5.10 15.14
N GLY A 50 -18.88 6.35 15.08
CA GLY A 50 -18.77 7.24 13.92
C GLY A 50 -17.40 7.14 13.25
N GLY A 51 -17.35 6.39 12.14
CA GLY A 51 -16.13 6.10 11.41
C GLY A 51 -15.56 7.35 10.74
N ARG A 52 -14.25 7.38 10.52
CA ARG A 52 -13.59 8.44 9.76
C ARG A 52 -13.36 7.97 8.33
N SER A 53 -13.84 8.77 7.38
CA SER A 53 -13.51 8.59 5.96
C SER A 53 -12.08 9.04 5.68
N LEU A 54 -11.33 8.22 4.98
CA LEU A 54 -9.96 8.50 4.58
C LEU A 54 -9.81 8.30 3.07
N HIS A 55 -9.41 9.36 2.38
CA HIS A 55 -9.07 9.29 0.96
C HIS A 55 -7.64 8.76 0.82
N VAL A 56 -7.46 7.73 -0.01
CA VAL A 56 -6.17 7.09 -0.23
C VAL A 56 -5.91 6.95 -1.73
N THR A 57 -4.77 7.52 -2.16
CA THR A 57 -4.24 7.30 -3.50
C THR A 57 -3.58 5.93 -3.56
N CYS A 58 -4.01 5.07 -4.46
CA CYS A 58 -3.51 3.72 -4.63
C CYS A 58 -2.65 3.65 -5.89
N ILE A 59 -1.37 3.30 -5.72
CA ILE A 59 -0.45 3.02 -6.82
C ILE A 59 -0.50 1.53 -7.11
N LEU A 60 -1.22 1.16 -8.16
CA LEU A 60 -1.30 -0.21 -8.66
C LEU A 60 -0.21 -0.45 -9.70
N PHE A 61 -0.09 -1.69 -10.15
CA PHE A 61 0.93 -2.08 -11.11
C PHE A 61 0.75 -1.41 -12.48
N ASP A 62 -0.51 -1.15 -12.87
CA ASP A 62 -0.93 -0.72 -14.20
C ASP A 62 -1.67 0.63 -14.22
N ARG A 63 -2.05 1.17 -13.05
CA ARG A 63 -2.82 2.42 -12.94
C ARG A 63 -2.69 3.05 -11.55
N VAL A 64 -3.18 4.29 -11.44
CA VAL A 64 -3.38 4.99 -10.17
C VAL A 64 -4.88 5.16 -9.94
N GLU A 65 -5.34 4.89 -8.71
CA GLU A 65 -6.76 4.94 -8.35
C GLU A 65 -6.97 5.64 -7.00
N GLN A 66 -8.09 6.34 -6.81
CA GLN A 66 -8.45 6.94 -5.51
C GLN A 66 -9.54 6.10 -4.86
N ILE A 67 -9.33 5.70 -3.60
CA ILE A 67 -10.32 4.97 -2.82
C ILE A 67 -10.69 5.76 -1.56
N ILE A 68 -11.87 5.46 -1.00
CA ILE A 68 -12.33 6.01 0.28
C ILE A 68 -12.44 4.85 1.27
N LEU A 69 -11.63 4.87 2.32
CA LEU A 69 -11.71 3.91 3.42
C LEU A 69 -12.57 4.47 4.54
N ARG A 70 -13.49 3.64 5.06
CA ARG A 70 -14.20 3.95 6.30
C ARG A 70 -13.46 3.29 7.45
N THR A 71 -12.78 4.09 8.26
CA THR A 71 -11.94 3.60 9.36
C THR A 71 -12.67 3.71 10.69
N CYS A 72 -12.56 2.67 11.51
CA CYS A 72 -13.08 2.63 12.88
C CYS A 72 -12.14 1.82 13.76
N ALA A 73 -12.45 1.69 15.05
CA ALA A 73 -11.64 0.90 15.98
C ALA A 73 -11.53 -0.58 15.55
N CYS A 74 -12.56 -1.12 14.89
CA CYS A 74 -12.59 -2.51 14.45
C CYS A 74 -11.95 -2.74 13.07
N ALA A 75 -11.95 -1.71 12.21
CA ALA A 75 -11.44 -1.77 10.85
C ALA A 75 -10.47 -0.60 10.62
N SER A 76 -9.20 -0.81 10.94
CA SER A 76 -8.15 0.19 10.73
C SER A 76 -7.80 0.35 9.24
N ALA A 77 -7.27 1.51 8.84
CA ALA A 77 -6.82 1.70 7.46
C ALA A 77 -5.77 0.66 7.03
N PRO A 78 -4.73 0.34 7.84
CA PRO A 78 -3.76 -0.69 7.45
C PRO A 78 -4.39 -2.05 7.20
N SER A 79 -5.34 -2.50 8.03
CA SER A 79 -5.95 -3.82 7.87
C SER A 79 -6.79 -3.90 6.60
N GLN A 80 -7.57 -2.85 6.31
CA GLN A 80 -8.36 -2.76 5.08
C GLN A 80 -7.47 -2.75 3.84
N LEU A 81 -6.41 -1.94 3.83
CA LEU A 81 -5.45 -1.88 2.73
C LEU A 81 -4.77 -3.23 2.51
N MET A 82 -4.33 -3.91 3.58
CA MET A 82 -3.68 -5.23 3.47
C MET A 82 -4.63 -6.28 2.87
N ALA A 83 -5.92 -6.24 3.24
CA ALA A 83 -6.92 -7.13 2.66
C ALA A 83 -7.14 -6.87 1.14
N MET A 84 -6.95 -5.62 0.71
CA MET A 84 -6.99 -5.19 -0.70
C MET A 84 -5.67 -5.46 -1.45
N GLY A 85 -4.62 -5.92 -0.77
CA GLY A 85 -3.31 -6.13 -1.39
C GLY A 85 -2.45 -4.88 -1.50
N LEU A 86 -2.74 -3.88 -0.66
CA LEU A 86 -2.09 -2.58 -0.63
C LEU A 86 -1.33 -2.39 0.69
N PHE A 87 -0.26 -1.61 0.65
CA PHE A 87 0.46 -1.18 1.84
C PHE A 87 0.50 0.35 1.93
N GLY A 88 0.03 0.90 3.06
CA GLY A 88 -0.04 2.35 3.27
C GLY A 88 1.32 3.00 3.54
N CYS A 89 1.48 4.25 3.16
CA CYS A 89 2.68 5.05 3.42
C CYS A 89 2.81 5.52 4.88
N ALA A 90 1.74 5.42 5.67
CA ALA A 90 1.67 5.85 7.05
C ALA A 90 0.88 4.84 7.91
N PRO A 91 1.18 4.74 9.21
CA PRO A 91 0.64 3.66 10.05
C PRO A 91 -0.85 3.84 10.39
N ILE A 92 -1.42 5.05 10.28
CA ILE A 92 -2.76 5.34 10.80
C ILE A 92 -3.65 6.00 9.75
N THR A 93 -3.15 7.09 9.17
CA THR A 93 -3.84 7.86 8.13
C THR A 93 -2.96 7.91 6.88
N PRO A 94 -2.81 6.78 6.16
CA PRO A 94 -2.10 6.78 4.88
C PRO A 94 -2.85 7.64 3.85
N SER A 95 -2.17 8.58 3.22
CA SER A 95 -2.68 9.30 2.04
C SER A 95 -2.38 8.56 0.74
N LEU A 96 -1.41 7.64 0.79
CA LEU A 96 -0.92 6.85 -0.34
C LEU A 96 -0.82 5.38 0.10
N ALA A 97 -1.15 4.46 -0.78
CA ALA A 97 -0.90 3.04 -0.62
C ALA A 97 -0.38 2.43 -1.92
N VAL A 98 0.43 1.38 -1.83
CA VAL A 98 1.12 0.76 -2.96
C VAL A 98 0.77 -0.73 -3.04
N ASP A 99 0.54 -1.25 -4.25
CA ASP A 99 0.32 -2.68 -4.50
C ASP A 99 1.50 -3.51 -3.98
N LEU A 100 1.20 -4.54 -3.19
CA LEU A 100 2.18 -5.46 -2.62
C LEU A 100 3.01 -6.19 -3.70
N ARG A 101 2.45 -6.39 -4.89
CA ARG A 101 3.18 -6.94 -6.05
C ARG A 101 4.19 -5.94 -6.59
N LEU A 102 3.81 -4.66 -6.66
CA LEU A 102 4.72 -3.59 -7.06
C LEU A 102 5.86 -3.45 -6.05
N LEU A 103 5.55 -3.51 -4.75
CA LEU A 103 6.58 -3.53 -3.70
C LEU A 103 7.49 -4.75 -3.79
N GLN A 104 6.95 -5.94 -4.09
CA GLN A 104 7.76 -7.15 -4.28
C GLN A 104 8.66 -7.05 -5.52
N PHE A 105 8.15 -6.46 -6.61
CA PHE A 105 8.92 -6.18 -7.81
C PHE A 105 10.08 -5.24 -7.50
N VAL A 106 9.79 -4.09 -6.89
CA VAL A 106 10.80 -3.09 -6.49
C VAL A 106 11.83 -3.69 -5.53
N LYS A 107 11.41 -4.47 -4.52
CA LYS A 107 12.33 -5.19 -3.63
C LYS A 107 13.26 -6.13 -4.40
N THR A 108 12.70 -6.93 -5.31
CA THR A 108 13.49 -7.89 -6.11
C THR A 108 14.47 -7.15 -7.01
N LEU A 109 14.03 -6.05 -7.60
CA LEU A 109 14.84 -5.16 -8.41
C LEU A 109 16.00 -4.58 -7.58
N PHE A 110 15.75 -4.01 -6.41
CA PHE A 110 16.80 -3.48 -5.53
C PHE A 110 17.86 -4.51 -5.12
N VAL A 111 17.48 -5.78 -4.91
CA VAL A 111 18.43 -6.86 -4.57
C VAL A 111 19.28 -7.27 -5.79
N ARG A 112 18.75 -7.13 -7.00
CA ARG A 112 19.39 -7.59 -8.25
C ARG A 112 20.14 -6.48 -8.99
N LEU A 113 19.83 -5.23 -8.71
CA LEU A 113 20.54 -4.09 -9.27
C LEU A 113 21.95 -4.02 -8.66
N THR A 114 22.94 -3.86 -9.53
CA THR A 114 24.24 -3.29 -9.14
C THR A 114 24.03 -1.94 -8.44
N PRO A 115 24.90 -1.51 -7.52
CA PRO A 115 24.73 -0.28 -6.77
C PRO A 115 24.97 0.95 -7.67
N ASN A 116 24.05 1.23 -8.59
CA ASN A 116 24.03 2.42 -9.45
C ASN A 116 22.67 3.12 -9.32
N THR A 117 22.34 3.56 -8.10
CA THR A 117 21.10 4.28 -7.78
C THR A 117 20.75 5.38 -8.79
N THR A 118 21.75 6.06 -9.39
CA THR A 118 21.57 7.06 -10.45
C THR A 118 20.93 6.51 -11.72
N ALA A 119 21.47 5.41 -12.27
CA ALA A 119 20.96 4.83 -13.53
C ALA A 119 19.53 4.28 -13.37
N TRP A 120 19.20 3.81 -12.17
CA TRP A 120 17.84 3.39 -11.86
C TRP A 120 16.86 4.57 -11.76
N CYS A 121 17.24 5.63 -11.03
CA CYS A 121 16.41 6.84 -10.94
C CYS A 121 16.15 7.43 -12.34
N GLU A 122 17.16 7.44 -13.20
CA GLU A 122 17.03 7.88 -14.59
C GLU A 122 16.11 6.97 -15.40
N ALA A 123 16.31 5.65 -15.36
CA ALA A 123 15.47 4.70 -16.09
C ALA A 123 13.99 4.75 -15.62
N LEU A 124 13.75 4.88 -14.32
CA LEU A 124 12.40 5.01 -13.78
C LEU A 124 11.77 6.35 -14.17
N ALA A 125 12.54 7.45 -14.12
CA ALA A 125 12.04 8.76 -14.54
C ALA A 125 11.65 8.75 -16.03
N VAL A 126 12.49 8.16 -16.90
CA VAL A 126 12.22 7.99 -18.33
C VAL A 126 10.98 7.12 -18.53
N PHE A 127 10.91 5.96 -17.88
CA PHE A 127 9.77 5.05 -18.00
C PHE A 127 8.45 5.73 -17.57
N LEU A 128 8.45 6.42 -16.43
CA LEU A 128 7.26 7.15 -15.96
C LEU A 128 6.89 8.29 -16.90
N GLN A 129 7.87 9.01 -17.44
CA GLN A 129 7.64 10.07 -18.43
C GLN A 129 7.02 9.54 -19.72
N GLU A 130 7.51 8.42 -20.24
CA GLU A 130 6.95 7.74 -21.43
C GLU A 130 5.50 7.30 -21.23
N HIS A 131 5.10 7.04 -19.98
CA HIS A 131 3.74 6.63 -19.62
C HIS A 131 2.87 7.80 -19.13
N GLY A 132 3.33 9.05 -19.29
CA GLY A 132 2.56 10.26 -18.97
C GLY A 132 2.60 10.70 -17.50
N TYR A 133 3.46 10.09 -16.68
CA TYR A 133 3.61 10.36 -15.24
C TYR A 133 4.92 11.13 -14.94
N GLY A 134 5.21 12.19 -15.71
CA GLY A 134 6.44 12.98 -15.53
C GLY A 134 6.57 13.57 -14.13
N LEU A 135 7.72 13.35 -13.47
CA LEU A 135 8.04 13.94 -12.17
C LEU A 135 8.50 15.39 -12.37
N THR A 136 7.60 16.37 -12.25
CA THR A 136 7.99 17.78 -12.17
C THR A 136 8.47 18.11 -10.77
N THR A 137 9.78 18.28 -10.58
CA THR A 137 10.34 18.96 -9.41
C THR A 137 9.93 20.44 -9.46
N GLN A 138 9.09 20.87 -8.51
CA GLN A 138 8.90 22.28 -8.16
C GLN A 138 9.98 22.72 -7.17
#